data_AF-A0A0G3BHC0-F1
#
_entry.id   AF-A0A0G3BHC0-F1
#
_cell.length_a   1.000
_cell.length_b   1.000
_cell.length_c   1.000
_cell.angle_alpha   90.00
_cell.angle_beta   90.00
_cell.angle_gamma   90.00
#
_symmetry.space_group_name_H-M   'P 1'
#
loop_
_entity.id
_entity.type
_entity.pdbx_description
1 polymer ?
#
loop_
_entity_poly.entity_id
_entity_poly.type
_entity_poly.pdbx_seq_one_letter_code
_entity_poly.pdbx_strand_id
1 'polypeptide(L)'
;MSNTKHTPEPGDLLDMAYINSLPQPFIGRMLGDAEWPIYDIEVQTGLVRIDVCGLLDVKHIGDFKLFRDDLGVEHRAESFYVDALPEERASGGAV
;
A
#
# COMPACT_ATOMS: atom_id res chain seq x y z
N MET A 1 -23.89 -26.52 -8.19
CA MET A 1 -23.22 -25.21 -8.16
C MET A 1 -21.74 -25.50 -8.01
N SER A 2 -20.98 -25.40 -9.10
CA SER A 2 -19.53 -25.60 -9.05
C SER A 2 -18.93 -24.42 -8.29
N ASN A 3 -18.41 -24.67 -7.10
CA ASN A 3 -17.72 -23.68 -6.30
C ASN A 3 -16.34 -23.49 -6.92
N THR A 4 -16.23 -22.62 -7.93
CA THR A 4 -14.94 -22.22 -8.48
C THR A 4 -14.19 -21.54 -7.35
N LYS A 5 -13.20 -22.22 -6.77
CA LYS A 5 -12.21 -21.55 -5.92
C LYS A 5 -11.57 -20.47 -6.77
N HIS A 6 -11.90 -19.22 -6.51
CA HIS A 6 -11.14 -18.11 -7.04
C HIS A 6 -9.79 -18.14 -6.33
N THR A 7 -8.77 -18.58 -7.04
CA THR A 7 -7.38 -18.41 -6.61
C THR A 7 -7.06 -16.95 -6.92
N PRO A 8 -6.63 -16.14 -5.94
CA PRO A 8 -6.23 -14.77 -6.22
C PRO A 8 -5.11 -14.79 -7.26
N GLU A 9 -5.25 -13.97 -8.30
CA GLU A 9 -4.19 -13.82 -9.29
C GLU A 9 -3.05 -13.02 -8.63
N PRO A 10 -1.79 -13.14 -9.11
CA PRO A 10 -0.68 -12.40 -8.53
C PRO A 10 -0.95 -10.90 -8.41
N GLY A 11 -1.62 -10.26 -9.39
CA GLY A 11 -1.98 -8.84 -9.32
C GLY A 11 -2.97 -8.46 -8.21
N ASP A 12 -3.57 -9.43 -7.52
CA ASP A 12 -4.44 -9.20 -6.37
C ASP A 12 -3.68 -9.27 -5.03
N LEU A 13 -2.37 -9.59 -5.04
CA LEU A 13 -1.56 -9.81 -3.84
C LEU A 13 -0.51 -8.71 -3.65
N LEU A 14 -0.38 -8.26 -2.39
CA LEU A 14 0.68 -7.33 -2.00
C LEU A 14 2.00 -8.05 -1.73
N ASP A 15 3.12 -7.37 -2.01
CA ASP A 15 4.47 -7.87 -1.80
C ASP A 15 4.96 -7.53 -0.38
N MET A 16 4.75 -8.46 0.55
CA MET A 16 5.20 -8.32 1.95
C MET A 16 6.70 -8.06 2.08
N ALA A 17 7.53 -8.67 1.22
CA ALA A 17 8.98 -8.55 1.33
C ALA A 17 9.43 -7.15 0.92
N TYR A 18 8.86 -6.62 -0.17
CA TYR A 18 9.09 -5.25 -0.60
C TYR A 18 8.60 -4.25 0.45
N ILE A 19 7.34 -4.34 0.90
CA ILE A 19 6.76 -3.41 1.89
C ILE A 19 7.61 -3.35 3.16
N ASN A 20 8.04 -4.49 3.70
CA ASN A 20 8.87 -4.55 4.91
C ASN A 20 10.33 -4.13 4.70
N SER A 21 10.79 -4.03 3.44
CA SER A 21 12.13 -3.53 3.14
C SER A 21 12.22 -2.00 3.19
N LEU A 22 11.06 -1.32 3.14
CA LEU A 22 10.98 0.14 3.14
C LEU A 22 11.06 0.71 4.57
N PRO A 23 11.67 1.90 4.74
CA PRO A 23 11.67 2.62 6.02
C PRO A 23 10.24 2.88 6.54
N GLN A 24 10.00 2.54 7.80
CA GLN A 24 8.73 2.77 8.49
C GLN A 24 8.88 3.95 9.47
N PRO A 25 7.80 4.71 9.80
CA PRO A 25 6.41 4.52 9.39
C PRO A 25 6.08 5.13 8.03
N PHE A 26 4.94 4.74 7.45
CA PHE A 26 4.42 5.39 6.25
C PHE A 26 3.41 6.49 6.57
N ILE A 27 3.34 7.50 5.68
CA ILE A 27 2.21 8.41 5.54
C ILE A 27 1.51 8.10 4.21
N GLY A 28 0.24 7.73 4.24
CA GLY A 28 -0.55 7.48 3.04
C GLY A 28 -1.29 8.73 2.57
N ARG A 29 -1.17 9.06 1.27
CA ARG A 29 -1.96 10.12 0.60
C ARG A 29 -3.11 9.49 -0.19
N MET A 30 -4.34 9.80 0.18
CA MET A 30 -5.55 9.28 -0.45
C MET A 30 -5.93 10.01 -1.75
N LEU A 31 -6.83 9.40 -2.53
CA LEU A 31 -7.52 10.05 -3.65
C LEU A 31 -8.36 11.23 -3.11
N GLY A 32 -7.83 12.45 -3.21
CA GLY A 32 -8.39 13.65 -2.55
C GLY A 32 -7.40 14.43 -1.68
N ASP A 33 -6.11 14.04 -1.70
CA ASP A 33 -4.97 14.73 -1.08
C ASP A 33 -4.98 14.78 0.45
N ALA A 34 -5.89 14.06 1.12
CA ALA A 34 -5.79 13.82 2.55
C ALA A 34 -4.61 12.88 2.85
N GLU A 35 -3.81 13.23 3.85
CA GLU A 35 -2.67 12.43 4.33
C GLU A 35 -2.93 11.91 5.74
N TRP A 36 -2.70 10.62 5.95
CA TRP A 36 -2.86 9.98 7.26
C TRP A 36 -1.69 9.04 7.57
N PRO A 37 -1.22 8.97 8.83
CA PRO A 37 -0.27 7.95 9.24
C PRO A 37 -0.82 6.54 9.04
N ILE A 38 -0.01 5.66 8.46
CA ILE A 38 -0.34 4.25 8.33
C ILE A 38 0.03 3.53 9.62
N TYR A 39 -0.92 2.78 10.17
CA TYR A 39 -0.71 1.93 11.34
C TYR A 39 -0.22 0.55 10.92
N ASP A 40 -0.93 -0.13 10.02
CA ASP A 40 -0.52 -1.40 9.42
C ASP A 40 -1.13 -1.61 8.02
N ILE A 41 -0.52 -2.55 7.28
CA ILE A 41 -0.99 -3.02 5.97
C ILE A 41 -1.20 -4.53 6.06
N GLU A 42 -2.44 -4.98 5.88
CA GLU A 42 -2.79 -6.38 5.79
C GLU A 42 -2.60 -6.89 4.36
N VAL A 43 -1.40 -7.42 4.10
CA VAL A 43 -0.93 -7.85 2.78
C VAL A 43 -1.90 -8.82 2.08
N GLN A 44 -2.55 -9.71 2.83
CA GLN A 44 -3.43 -10.75 2.27
C GLN A 44 -4.76 -10.21 1.75
N THR A 45 -5.24 -9.10 2.31
CA THR A 45 -6.57 -8.54 2.03
C THR A 45 -6.50 -7.19 1.33
N GLY A 46 -5.31 -6.57 1.26
CA GLY A 46 -5.13 -5.21 0.76
C GLY A 46 -5.70 -4.14 1.70
N LEU A 47 -6.06 -4.50 2.95
CA LEU A 47 -6.59 -3.55 3.91
C LEU A 47 -5.46 -2.74 4.56
N VAL A 48 -5.66 -1.44 4.71
CA VAL A 48 -4.73 -0.50 5.33
C VAL A 48 -5.44 0.15 6.50
N ARG A 49 -4.82 0.10 7.69
CA ARG A 49 -5.32 0.81 8.87
C ARG A 49 -4.60 2.13 8.99
N ILE A 50 -5.36 3.21 9.09
CA ILE A 50 -4.84 4.58 9.25
C ILE A 50 -5.20 5.16 10.61
N ASP A 51 -4.33 6.00 11.14
CA ASP A 51 -4.60 6.80 12.32
C ASP A 51 -5.29 8.13 11.94
N VAL A 52 -6.57 8.22 12.25
CA VAL A 52 -7.39 9.43 12.10
C VAL A 52 -7.57 10.06 13.47
N CYS A 53 -6.61 10.88 13.88
CA CYS A 53 -6.66 11.63 15.14
C CYS A 53 -6.81 10.76 16.41
N GLY A 54 -6.07 9.65 16.48
CA GLY A 54 -6.09 8.68 17.58
C GLY A 54 -7.12 7.57 17.43
N LEU A 55 -7.84 7.51 16.30
CA LEU A 55 -8.81 6.46 15.98
C LEU A 55 -8.35 5.68 14.75
N LEU A 56 -8.55 4.36 14.78
CA LEU A 56 -8.25 3.50 13.63
C LEU A 56 -9.42 3.49 12.66
N ASP A 57 -9.14 3.84 11.40
CA ASP A 57 -10.05 3.64 10.27
C ASP A 57 -9.43 2.65 9.28
N VAL A 58 -10.27 1.88 8.60
CA VAL A 58 -9.85 0.84 7.65
C VAL A 58 -10.18 1.29 6.23
N LYS A 59 -9.18 1.24 5.35
CA LYS A 59 -9.28 1.56 3.92
C LYS A 59 -8.72 0.42 3.08
N HIS A 60 -9.01 0.44 1.79
CA HIS A 60 -8.32 -0.43 0.84
C HIS A 60 -7.06 0.28 0.32
N ILE A 61 -5.99 -0.46 0.02
CA ILE A 61 -4.75 0.12 -0.51
C ILE A 61 -4.99 0.88 -1.84
N GLY A 62 -5.97 0.45 -2.62
CA GLY A 62 -6.41 1.15 -3.84
C GLY A 62 -7.08 2.51 -3.61
N ASP A 63 -7.42 2.87 -2.37
CA ASP A 63 -7.90 4.22 -2.02
C ASP A 63 -6.75 5.23 -1.89
N PHE A 64 -5.50 4.75 -1.92
CA PHE A 64 -4.28 5.54 -1.80
C PHE A 64 -3.64 5.77 -3.16
N LYS A 65 -3.11 6.98 -3.34
CA LYS A 65 -2.31 7.36 -4.49
C LYS A 65 -0.82 7.13 -4.23
N LEU A 66 -0.36 7.50 -3.03
CA LEU A 66 1.06 7.49 -2.65
C LEU A 66 1.22 7.08 -1.19
N PHE A 67 2.36 6.45 -0.90
CA PHE A 67 2.87 6.17 0.43
C PHE A 67 4.24 6.85 0.56
N ARG A 68 4.38 7.78 1.51
CA ARG A 68 5.67 8.41 1.83
C ARG A 68 6.31 7.67 3.01
N ASP A 69 7.55 7.23 2.83
CA ASP A 69 8.33 6.58 3.89
C ASP A 69 9.02 7.58 4.84
N ASP A 70 9.67 7.06 5.88
CA ASP A 70 10.36 7.87 6.89
C ASP A 70 11.59 8.63 6.34
N LEU A 71 12.11 8.23 5.17
CA LEU A 71 13.16 8.97 4.45
C LEU A 71 12.58 10.05 3.52
N GLY A 72 11.26 10.18 3.46
CA GLY A 72 10.55 11.13 2.62
C GLY A 72 10.41 10.67 1.16
N VAL A 73 10.71 9.42 0.84
CA VAL A 73 10.55 8.86 -0.50
C VAL A 73 9.09 8.49 -0.73
N GLU A 74 8.52 8.95 -1.85
CA GLU A 74 7.15 8.61 -2.25
C GLU A 74 7.13 7.33 -3.10
N HIS A 75 6.25 6.40 -2.74
CA HIS A 75 5.99 5.15 -3.41
C HIS A 75 4.55 5.14 -3.92
N ARG A 76 4.31 4.66 -5.13
CA ARG A 76 2.96 4.51 -5.67
C ARG A 76 2.27 3.32 -5.02
N ALA A 77 0.96 3.40 -4.81
CA ALA A 77 0.20 2.27 -4.26
C ALA A 77 0.33 1.02 -5.15
N GLU A 78 0.43 1.22 -6.47
CA GLU A 78 0.61 0.16 -7.45
C GLU A 78 1.96 -0.57 -7.30
N SER A 79 3.01 0.08 -6.79
CA SER A 79 4.32 -0.57 -6.65
C SER A 79 4.35 -1.64 -5.54
N PHE A 80 3.32 -1.66 -4.69
CA PHE A 80 3.20 -2.58 -3.55
C PHE A 80 2.65 -3.95 -3.97
N TYR A 81 2.14 -4.11 -5.18
CA TYR A 81 1.66 -5.40 -5.69
C TYR A 81 2.82 -6.28 -6.18
N VAL A 82 2.65 -7.61 -6.14
CA VAL A 82 3.72 -8.56 -6.52
C VAL A 82 4.05 -8.57 -8.01
N ASP A 83 3.13 -8.13 -8.86
CA ASP A 83 3.30 -8.01 -10.30
C ASP A 83 3.83 -6.64 -10.75
N ALA A 84 4.02 -5.71 -9.81
CA ALA A 84 4.63 -4.41 -10.06
C ALA A 84 6.00 -4.58 -10.75
N LEU A 85 6.23 -3.75 -11.78
CA LEU A 85 7.46 -3.80 -12.54
C LEU A 85 8.64 -3.28 -11.69
N PRO A 86 9.86 -3.80 -11.87
CA PRO A 86 11.03 -3.35 -11.10
C PRO A 86 11.26 -1.83 -11.15
N GLU A 87 10.98 -1.20 -12.30
CA GLU A 87 11.06 0.25 -12.48
C GLU A 87 10.08 1.05 -11.61
N GLU A 88 8.90 0.51 -11.30
CA GLU A 88 7.88 1.15 -10.45
C GLU A 88 8.29 1.13 -8.98
N ARG A 89 9.12 0.16 -8.60
CA ARG A 89 9.73 0.07 -7.26
C ARG A 89 11.01 0.89 -7.14
N ALA A 90 11.66 1.17 -8.27
CA ALA A 90 12.86 2.02 -8.34
C ALA A 90 12.52 3.52 -8.39
N SER A 91 11.28 3.88 -8.74
CA SER A 91 10.81 5.27 -8.79
C SER A 91 10.48 5.83 -7.41
N GLY A 92 11.48 5.91 -6.53
CA GLY A 92 11.48 6.86 -5.41
C GLY A 92 11.71 8.27 -5.94
N GLY A 93 10.75 8.80 -6.70
CA GLY A 93 10.86 10.10 -7.35
C GLY A 93 10.41 11.20 -6.41
N ALA A 94 11.35 11.97 -5.87
CA ALA A 94 11.06 13.28 -5.28
C ALA A 94 10.35 14.14 -6.33
N VAL A 95 9.16 14.63 -5.99
CA VAL A 95 8.48 15.72 -6.71
C VAL A 95 8.74 17.02 -5.98
#